data_AF-A0A3N4LFB3-F1
#
_entry.id   AF-A0A3N4LFB3-F1
#
_cell.length_a   1.000
_cell.length_b   1.000
_cell.length_c   1.000
_cell.angle_alpha   90.00
_cell.angle_beta   90.00
_cell.angle_gamma   90.00
#
_symmetry.space_group_name_H-M   'P 1'
#
loop_
_entity.id
_entity.type
_entity.pdbx_description
1 polymer ?
#
loop_
_entity_poly.entity_id
_entity_poly.type
_entity_poly.pdbx_seq_one_letter_code
_entity_poly.pdbx_strand_id
1 'polypeptide(L)'
;MPAKKAAPAPFPKSKAGAKKVKNPLLEKRSRNFGIGQDIQPRRNLSRMVKWPEYVRHQRQKKVLLMRLKVPPAIAQFNNTLDKNLATQTFRLLNKYRPETKAEKKERLTKEAQAIADGKKKEDVSKKPYTVKYGLNHVVGLIENKKASLVLIPNDVDPIELVVFLPALCKKMGVPYAIVKGKARLGTVVHKKTAAVLAFTEVRSEDKAELATLITAIKSGYTDKYEEAKRHWGGGIMGAKAQASIGMLLLRSRLSNLCMLMEWEIQPRSRRLSTPRSRSKQSSFLSFLFLVSRFLGRWAKKGPVLAFLRTL
;
A
#
# COMPACT_ATOMS: atom_id res chain seq x y z
N MET A 1 75.64 21.26 11.17
CA MET A 1 75.46 21.30 9.70
C MET A 1 73.97 21.18 9.39
N PRO A 2 73.47 21.95 8.41
CA PRO A 2 72.11 22.49 8.38
C PRO A 2 71.06 21.50 7.89
N ALA A 3 69.85 21.55 8.47
CA ALA A 3 68.66 20.94 7.90
C ALA A 3 68.14 21.83 6.75
N LYS A 4 68.07 21.25 5.56
CA LYS A 4 67.68 21.87 4.28
C LYS A 4 66.24 22.42 4.38
N LYS A 5 66.05 23.74 4.23
CA LYS A 5 64.71 24.37 4.14
C LYS A 5 64.03 23.94 2.83
N ALA A 6 62.86 23.32 2.95
CA ALA A 6 61.93 23.12 1.83
C ALA A 6 61.21 24.43 1.50
N ALA A 7 61.04 24.71 0.20
CA ALA A 7 60.38 25.93 -0.28
C ALA A 7 58.86 25.93 0.05
N PRO A 8 58.27 27.08 0.43
CA PRO A 8 56.85 27.17 0.74
C PRO A 8 55.96 27.06 -0.52
N ALA A 9 54.85 26.33 -0.40
CA ALA A 9 53.86 26.12 -1.46
C ALA A 9 53.13 27.44 -1.86
N PRO A 10 52.68 27.57 -3.12
CA PRO A 10 52.25 28.84 -3.73
C PRO A 10 50.80 29.25 -3.40
N PHE A 11 50.12 28.55 -2.50
CA PHE A 11 48.73 28.89 -2.14
C PHE A 11 48.68 29.59 -0.78
N PRO A 12 48.14 30.82 -0.71
CA PRO A 12 47.99 31.51 0.56
C PRO A 12 47.04 30.69 1.44
N LYS A 13 47.52 30.26 2.61
CA LYS A 13 46.67 29.79 3.71
C LYS A 13 45.55 30.81 3.87
N SER A 14 44.30 30.40 3.63
CA SER A 14 43.14 31.25 3.82
C SER A 14 43.19 31.81 5.23
N LYS A 15 43.46 33.12 5.36
CA LYS A 15 43.46 33.79 6.65
C LYS A 15 42.10 33.59 7.28
N ALA A 16 42.11 32.99 8.47
CA ALA A 16 40.97 32.91 9.34
C ALA A 16 40.41 34.32 9.58
N GLY A 17 39.09 34.46 9.43
CA GLY A 17 38.29 35.47 10.13
C GLY A 17 38.44 36.91 9.65
N ALA A 18 37.98 37.22 8.44
CA ALA A 18 37.49 38.57 8.18
C ALA A 18 36.27 38.81 9.08
N LYS A 19 36.40 39.65 10.12
CA LYS A 19 35.27 40.12 10.92
C LYS A 19 34.29 40.80 9.96
N LYS A 20 33.14 40.17 9.69
CA LYS A 20 32.05 40.77 8.90
C LYS A 20 31.79 42.16 9.46
N VAL A 21 32.01 43.19 8.65
CA VAL A 21 31.70 44.58 8.99
C VAL A 21 30.20 44.63 9.31
N LYS A 22 29.85 44.73 10.60
CA LYS A 22 28.46 44.86 11.03
C LYS A 22 28.08 46.31 10.83
N ASN A 23 27.20 46.58 9.88
CA ASN A 23 26.65 47.91 9.70
C ASN A 23 25.87 48.29 10.98
N PRO A 24 26.26 49.34 11.72
CA PRO A 24 25.63 49.74 12.98
C PRO A 24 24.16 50.15 12.82
N LEU A 25 23.70 50.40 11.58
CA LEU A 25 22.30 50.70 11.27
C LEU A 25 21.41 49.45 11.20
N LEU A 26 21.98 48.23 11.16
CA LEU A 26 21.23 46.98 11.02
C LEU A 26 21.12 46.26 12.38
N GLU A 27 19.98 46.42 13.03
CA GLU A 27 19.66 45.75 14.30
C GLU A 27 18.89 44.44 14.08
N LYS A 28 19.22 43.40 14.86
CA LYS A 28 18.45 42.15 14.88
C LYS A 28 17.14 42.35 15.66
N ARG A 29 16.03 42.53 14.95
CA ARG A 29 14.68 42.63 15.53
C ARG A 29 13.95 41.29 15.41
N SER A 30 14.28 40.35 16.28
CA SER A 30 13.58 39.05 16.33
C SER A 30 12.19 39.21 16.93
N ARG A 31 11.18 38.64 16.28
CA ARG A 31 9.81 38.56 16.78
C ARG A 31 9.61 37.32 17.65
N ASN A 32 8.86 37.47 18.73
CA ASN A 32 8.43 36.39 19.60
C ASN A 32 7.02 35.93 19.22
N PHE A 33 6.87 34.72 18.71
CA PHE A 33 5.58 34.15 18.28
C PHE A 33 4.90 33.29 19.35
N GLY A 34 5.27 33.50 20.63
CA GLY A 34 4.57 32.95 21.78
C GLY A 34 3.14 33.47 21.87
N ILE A 35 2.32 32.81 22.70
CA ILE A 35 0.93 33.21 22.93
C ILE A 35 0.91 34.60 23.56
N GLY A 36 0.18 35.54 22.96
CA GLY A 36 0.01 36.92 23.47
C GLY A 36 1.16 37.89 23.16
N GLN A 37 2.08 37.53 22.28
CA GLN A 37 3.23 38.36 21.88
C GLN A 37 3.02 38.91 20.46
N ASP A 38 3.99 38.76 19.56
CA ASP A 38 3.88 39.27 18.18
C ASP A 38 2.86 38.49 17.33
N ILE A 39 2.37 39.13 16.26
CA ILE A 39 1.47 38.51 15.27
C ILE A 39 2.09 37.23 14.72
N GLN A 40 1.30 36.14 14.77
CA GLN A 40 1.74 34.84 14.27
C GLN A 40 2.08 34.89 12.78
N PRO A 41 3.17 34.20 12.35
CA PRO A 41 3.52 34.12 10.95
C PRO A 41 2.46 33.31 10.19
N ARG A 42 2.41 33.50 8.87
CA ARG A 42 1.58 32.66 8.00
C ARG A 42 2.05 31.20 8.12
N ARG A 43 1.12 30.30 8.44
CA ARG A 43 1.36 28.85 8.58
C ARG A 43 0.53 28.09 7.55
N ASN A 44 0.89 26.82 7.30
CA ASN A 44 0.07 25.95 6.48
C ASN A 44 -1.23 25.59 7.20
N LEU A 45 -2.32 26.26 6.82
CA LEU A 45 -3.65 26.08 7.40
C LEU A 45 -4.49 24.99 6.71
N SER A 46 -3.94 24.23 5.74
CA SER A 46 -4.70 23.27 4.90
C SER A 46 -5.57 22.25 5.67
N ARG A 47 -5.19 21.92 6.91
CA ARG A 47 -5.96 21.04 7.80
C ARG A 47 -7.17 21.72 8.46
N MET A 48 -7.10 23.04 8.67
CA MET A 48 -8.10 23.86 9.36
C MET A 48 -9.02 24.62 8.39
N VAL A 49 -8.73 24.58 7.09
CA VAL A 49 -9.57 25.19 6.05
C VAL A 49 -10.98 24.57 6.06
N LYS A 50 -11.99 25.43 5.96
CA LYS A 50 -13.36 25.02 5.64
C LYS A 50 -13.42 24.56 4.17
N TRP A 51 -13.33 23.26 3.96
CA TRP A 51 -13.34 22.68 2.61
C TRP A 51 -14.72 22.80 1.94
N PRO A 52 -14.78 22.96 0.61
CA PRO A 52 -16.02 22.90 -0.15
C PRO A 52 -16.80 21.59 0.11
N GLU A 53 -18.12 21.64 -0.05
CA GLU A 53 -19.03 20.55 0.30
C GLU A 53 -18.69 19.22 -0.37
N TYR A 54 -18.46 19.22 -1.68
CA TYR A 54 -18.13 17.99 -2.41
C TYR A 54 -16.85 17.31 -1.88
N VAL A 55 -15.85 18.10 -1.46
CA VAL A 55 -14.61 17.57 -0.86
C VAL A 55 -14.91 16.96 0.52
N ARG A 56 -15.75 17.62 1.32
CA ARG A 56 -16.17 17.10 2.63
C ARG A 56 -16.93 15.79 2.47
N HIS A 57 -17.91 15.72 1.57
CA HIS A 57 -18.70 14.52 1.33
C HIS A 57 -17.87 13.35 0.82
N GLN A 58 -16.95 13.57 -0.13
CA GLN A 58 -16.05 12.53 -0.64
C GLN A 58 -15.14 11.97 0.47
N ARG A 59 -14.58 12.85 1.32
CA ARG A 59 -13.76 12.44 2.47
C ARG A 59 -14.57 11.69 3.52
N GLN A 60 -15.77 12.19 3.85
CA GLN A 60 -16.68 11.54 4.79
C GLN A 60 -17.11 10.16 4.30
N LYS A 61 -17.48 10.00 3.02
CA LYS A 61 -17.79 8.70 2.40
C LYS A 61 -16.64 7.71 2.59
N LYS A 62 -15.40 8.12 2.31
CA LYS A 62 -14.21 7.27 2.52
C LYS A 62 -14.00 6.91 3.99
N VAL A 63 -14.20 7.85 4.91
CA VAL A 63 -14.08 7.60 6.36
C VAL A 63 -15.15 6.62 6.82
N LEU A 64 -16.41 6.80 6.41
CA LEU A 64 -17.52 5.92 6.76
C LEU A 64 -17.26 4.47 6.31
N LEU A 65 -16.80 4.28 5.07
CA LEU A 65 -16.44 2.94 4.57
C LEU A 65 -15.32 2.26 5.37
N MET A 66 -14.39 3.02 5.96
CA MET A 66 -13.35 2.46 6.84
C MET A 66 -13.86 2.14 8.25
N ARG A 67 -14.85 2.91 8.75
CA ARG A 67 -15.39 2.74 10.13
C ARG A 67 -16.45 1.67 10.22
N LEU A 68 -17.34 1.61 9.24
CA LEU A 68 -18.41 0.62 9.21
C LEU A 68 -17.81 -0.78 9.00
N LYS A 69 -18.51 -1.79 9.51
CA LYS A 69 -18.22 -3.19 9.17
C LYS A 69 -18.71 -3.44 7.75
N VAL A 70 -17.77 -3.77 6.86
CA VAL A 70 -18.06 -3.97 5.44
C VAL A 70 -18.28 -5.46 5.19
N PRO A 71 -19.40 -5.84 4.54
CA PRO A 71 -19.66 -7.24 4.19
C PRO A 71 -18.55 -7.85 3.33
N PRO A 72 -18.26 -9.16 3.48
CA PRO A 72 -17.17 -9.84 2.77
C PRO A 72 -17.27 -9.72 1.24
N ALA A 73 -18.49 -9.74 0.69
CA ALA A 73 -18.76 -9.59 -0.74
C ALA A 73 -18.26 -8.25 -1.33
N ILE A 74 -18.17 -7.20 -0.52
CA ILE A 74 -17.63 -5.89 -0.91
C ILE A 74 -16.16 -5.78 -0.48
N ALA A 75 -15.82 -6.32 0.70
CA ALA A 75 -14.48 -6.23 1.26
C ALA A 75 -13.42 -6.91 0.37
N GLN A 76 -13.78 -7.97 -0.37
CA GLN A 76 -12.88 -8.64 -1.31
C GLN A 76 -12.27 -7.69 -2.37
N PHE A 77 -12.95 -6.61 -2.76
CA PHE A 77 -12.42 -5.63 -3.73
C PHE A 77 -11.27 -4.77 -3.17
N ASN A 78 -11.07 -4.75 -1.85
CA ASN A 78 -9.89 -4.12 -1.25
C ASN A 78 -8.63 -4.98 -1.44
N ASN A 79 -8.78 -6.29 -1.62
CA ASN A 79 -7.68 -7.24 -1.82
C ASN A 79 -7.30 -7.32 -3.30
N THR A 80 -6.49 -6.37 -3.73
CA THR A 80 -6.06 -6.23 -5.13
C THR A 80 -4.72 -6.88 -5.41
N LEU A 81 -4.48 -7.20 -6.67
CA LEU A 81 -3.24 -7.77 -7.18
C LEU A 81 -2.06 -6.86 -6.83
N ASP A 82 -0.94 -7.45 -6.47
CA ASP A 82 0.29 -6.74 -6.17
C ASP A 82 0.82 -6.03 -7.42
N LYS A 83 1.69 -5.04 -7.20
CA LYS A 83 2.18 -4.17 -8.29
C LYS A 83 2.97 -4.97 -9.34
N ASN A 84 3.71 -6.00 -8.94
CA ASN A 84 4.59 -6.75 -9.83
C ASN A 84 3.77 -7.63 -10.75
N LEU A 85 2.87 -8.47 -10.21
CA LEU A 85 1.96 -9.27 -11.03
C LEU A 85 1.07 -8.38 -11.89
N ALA A 86 0.57 -7.25 -11.36
CA ALA A 86 -0.21 -6.32 -12.18
C ALA A 86 0.60 -5.79 -13.38
N THR A 87 1.87 -5.41 -13.21
CA THR A 87 2.68 -4.94 -14.34
C THR A 87 2.88 -6.02 -15.41
N GLN A 88 3.10 -7.28 -15.02
CA GLN A 88 3.21 -8.40 -15.95
C GLN A 88 1.90 -8.64 -16.71
N THR A 89 0.77 -8.65 -16.00
CA THR A 89 -0.56 -8.76 -16.62
C THR A 89 -0.83 -7.63 -17.61
N PHE A 90 -0.50 -6.38 -17.27
CA PHE A 90 -0.68 -5.25 -18.18
C PHE A 90 0.27 -5.27 -19.40
N ARG A 91 1.48 -5.81 -19.26
CA ARG A 91 2.37 -6.04 -20.41
C ARG A 91 1.75 -7.02 -21.40
N LEU A 92 1.20 -8.12 -20.90
CA LEU A 92 0.50 -9.10 -21.74
C LEU A 92 -0.76 -8.49 -22.37
N LEU A 93 -1.58 -7.77 -21.60
CA LEU A 93 -2.79 -7.09 -22.11
C LEU A 93 -2.46 -6.11 -23.25
N ASN A 94 -1.32 -5.42 -23.19
CA ASN A 94 -0.91 -4.48 -24.23
C ASN A 94 -0.60 -5.17 -25.57
N LYS A 95 -0.19 -6.44 -25.58
CA LYS A 95 -0.01 -7.23 -26.81
C LYS A 95 -1.35 -7.57 -27.49
N TYR A 96 -2.42 -7.73 -26.70
CA TYR A 96 -3.74 -8.20 -27.15
C TYR A 96 -4.81 -7.09 -27.19
N ARG A 97 -4.40 -5.83 -27.42
CA ARG A 97 -5.34 -4.70 -27.45
C ARG A 97 -6.31 -4.84 -28.63
N PRO A 98 -7.60 -4.51 -28.42
CA PRO A 98 -8.53 -4.42 -29.53
C PRO A 98 -8.16 -3.24 -30.44
N GLU A 99 -8.43 -3.39 -31.73
CA GLU A 99 -8.16 -2.37 -32.75
C GLU A 99 -8.83 -1.02 -32.45
N THR A 100 -8.19 0.06 -32.90
CA THR A 100 -8.81 1.38 -32.92
C THR A 100 -9.80 1.52 -34.07
N LYS A 101 -10.66 2.55 -34.02
CA LYS A 101 -11.62 2.82 -35.12
C LYS A 101 -10.91 3.14 -36.44
N ALA A 102 -9.73 3.78 -36.39
CA ALA A 102 -8.93 4.10 -37.56
C ALA A 102 -8.32 2.84 -38.17
N GLU A 103 -7.66 2.01 -37.36
CA GLU A 103 -7.13 0.70 -37.79
C GLU A 103 -8.21 -0.21 -38.36
N LYS A 104 -9.41 -0.20 -37.75
CA LYS A 104 -10.55 -0.95 -38.26
C LYS A 104 -10.96 -0.48 -39.65
N LYS A 105 -10.99 0.83 -39.89
CA LYS A 105 -11.31 1.40 -41.21
C LYS A 105 -10.28 0.96 -42.25
N GLU A 106 -8.98 1.05 -41.93
CA GLU A 106 -7.90 0.62 -42.80
C GLU A 106 -7.94 -0.88 -43.10
N ARG A 107 -8.24 -1.70 -42.09
CA ARG A 107 -8.42 -3.14 -42.28
C ARG A 107 -9.56 -3.42 -43.25
N LEU A 108 -10.73 -2.81 -43.03
CA LEU A 108 -11.89 -3.00 -43.90
C LEU A 108 -11.64 -2.54 -45.34
N THR A 109 -10.90 -1.44 -45.54
CA THR A 109 -10.53 -0.99 -46.89
C THR A 109 -9.58 -1.97 -47.58
N LYS A 110 -8.60 -2.52 -46.85
CA LYS A 110 -7.66 -3.53 -47.38
C LYS A 110 -8.37 -4.84 -47.69
N GLU A 111 -9.27 -5.27 -46.81
CA GLU A 111 -10.13 -6.45 -47.04
C GLU A 111 -11.01 -6.25 -48.27
N ALA A 112 -11.65 -5.08 -48.41
CA ALA A 112 -12.48 -4.77 -49.56
C ALA A 112 -11.68 -4.78 -50.89
N GLN A 113 -10.46 -4.21 -50.89
CA GLN A 113 -9.55 -4.27 -52.04
C GLN A 113 -9.16 -5.71 -52.38
N ALA A 114 -8.74 -6.50 -51.39
CA ALA A 114 -8.34 -7.90 -51.61
C ALA A 114 -9.49 -8.78 -52.12
N ILE A 115 -10.73 -8.50 -51.72
CA ILE A 115 -11.92 -9.17 -52.22
C ILE A 115 -12.21 -8.75 -53.67
N ALA A 116 -12.05 -7.47 -53.99
CA ALA A 116 -12.17 -6.97 -55.37
C ALA A 116 -11.12 -7.61 -56.29
N ASP A 117 -9.92 -7.87 -55.78
CA ASP A 117 -8.83 -8.58 -56.48
C ASP A 117 -9.06 -10.12 -56.56
N GLY A 118 -10.23 -10.62 -56.16
CA GLY A 118 -10.65 -12.01 -56.35
C GLY A 118 -10.27 -12.99 -55.23
N LYS A 119 -9.74 -12.52 -54.08
CA LYS A 119 -9.44 -13.39 -52.93
C LYS A 119 -10.71 -13.64 -52.10
N LYS A 120 -10.91 -14.87 -51.64
CA LYS A 120 -12.04 -15.24 -50.77
C LYS A 120 -11.88 -14.60 -49.38
N LYS A 121 -13.00 -14.15 -48.79
CA LYS A 121 -13.05 -13.46 -47.48
C LYS A 121 -12.35 -14.23 -46.35
N GLU A 122 -12.40 -15.56 -46.38
CA GLU A 122 -11.89 -16.43 -45.32
C GLU A 122 -10.36 -16.51 -45.31
N ASP A 123 -9.71 -16.47 -46.47
CA ASP A 123 -8.24 -16.50 -46.59
C ASP A 123 -7.60 -15.15 -46.22
N VAL A 124 -8.37 -14.06 -46.38
CA VAL A 124 -7.89 -12.68 -46.19
C VAL A 124 -7.88 -12.27 -44.71
N SER A 125 -8.84 -12.74 -43.90
CA SER A 125 -8.98 -12.31 -42.50
C SER A 125 -8.91 -13.48 -41.51
N LYS A 126 -7.72 -13.75 -40.98
CA LYS A 126 -7.53 -14.63 -39.82
C LYS A 126 -8.20 -14.04 -38.57
N LYS A 127 -8.85 -14.89 -37.75
CA LYS A 127 -9.51 -14.49 -36.50
C LYS A 127 -8.55 -13.73 -35.58
N PRO A 128 -8.85 -12.46 -35.19
CA PRO A 128 -7.94 -11.69 -34.35
C PRO A 128 -8.02 -12.12 -32.88
N TYR A 129 -6.85 -12.39 -32.28
CA TYR A 129 -6.72 -12.60 -30.84
C TYR A 129 -6.79 -11.26 -30.11
N THR A 130 -7.87 -11.04 -29.38
CA THR A 130 -8.16 -9.77 -28.71
C THR A 130 -8.71 -10.03 -27.31
N VAL A 131 -8.35 -9.16 -26.38
CA VAL A 131 -8.98 -9.12 -25.05
C VAL A 131 -10.47 -8.79 -25.22
N LYS A 132 -11.32 -9.59 -24.59
CA LYS A 132 -12.77 -9.35 -24.57
C LYS A 132 -13.10 -8.40 -23.43
N TYR A 133 -13.99 -7.46 -23.71
CA TYR A 133 -14.38 -6.42 -22.78
C TYR A 133 -15.89 -6.22 -22.79
N GLY A 134 -16.39 -5.56 -21.75
CA GLY A 134 -17.81 -5.32 -21.54
C GLY A 134 -18.42 -6.37 -20.61
N LEU A 135 -19.21 -5.91 -19.64
CA LEU A 135 -19.72 -6.74 -18.56
C LEU A 135 -20.58 -7.90 -19.09
N ASN A 136 -21.60 -7.60 -19.89
CA ASN A 136 -22.54 -8.62 -20.41
C ASN A 136 -21.82 -9.67 -21.26
N HIS A 137 -20.90 -9.22 -22.13
CA HIS A 137 -20.15 -10.12 -22.98
C HIS A 137 -19.20 -11.02 -22.17
N VAL A 138 -18.49 -10.45 -21.19
CA VAL A 138 -17.58 -11.22 -20.34
C VAL A 138 -18.35 -12.23 -19.47
N VAL A 139 -19.51 -11.86 -18.92
CA VAL A 139 -20.37 -12.80 -18.16
C VAL A 139 -20.74 -14.00 -19.02
N GLY A 140 -21.22 -13.80 -20.25
CA GLY A 140 -21.53 -14.89 -21.17
C GLY A 140 -20.31 -15.76 -21.52
N LEU A 141 -19.10 -15.18 -21.56
CA LEU A 141 -17.87 -15.96 -21.78
C LEU A 141 -17.47 -16.81 -20.57
N ILE A 142 -17.74 -16.34 -19.34
CA ILE A 142 -17.46 -17.10 -18.12
C ILE A 142 -18.46 -18.25 -17.97
N GLU A 143 -19.74 -18.00 -18.24
CA GLU A 143 -20.78 -19.04 -18.22
C GLU A 143 -20.51 -20.14 -19.25
N ASN A 144 -20.04 -19.76 -20.45
CA ASN A 144 -19.63 -20.72 -21.46
C ASN A 144 -18.24 -21.35 -21.22
N LYS A 145 -17.55 -21.02 -20.11
CA LYS A 145 -16.19 -21.47 -19.77
C LYS A 145 -15.16 -21.21 -20.88
N LYS A 146 -15.37 -20.18 -21.70
CA LYS A 146 -14.46 -19.76 -22.79
C LYS A 146 -13.40 -18.75 -22.31
N ALA A 147 -13.58 -18.17 -21.13
CA ALA A 147 -12.64 -17.26 -20.52
C ALA A 147 -11.51 -18.02 -19.82
N SER A 148 -10.27 -17.72 -20.18
CA SER A 148 -9.06 -18.27 -19.57
C SER A 148 -8.65 -17.51 -18.29
N LEU A 149 -8.85 -16.19 -18.25
CA LEU A 149 -8.54 -15.34 -17.10
C LEU A 149 -9.43 -14.09 -17.13
N VAL A 150 -10.00 -13.71 -15.98
CA VAL A 150 -10.87 -12.53 -15.83
C VAL A 150 -10.22 -11.49 -14.92
N LEU A 151 -10.23 -10.23 -15.35
CA LEU A 151 -9.69 -9.10 -14.59
C LEU A 151 -10.82 -8.16 -14.21
N ILE A 152 -10.98 -7.95 -12.90
CA ILE A 152 -12.03 -7.15 -12.31
C ILE A 152 -11.39 -5.93 -11.64
N PRO A 153 -11.77 -4.69 -11.99
CA PRO A 153 -11.30 -3.50 -11.30
C PRO A 153 -11.93 -3.35 -9.91
N ASN A 154 -11.22 -2.69 -8.99
CA ASN A 154 -11.66 -2.48 -7.61
C ASN A 154 -12.56 -1.24 -7.39
N ASP A 155 -12.58 -0.30 -8.33
CA ASP A 155 -13.15 1.04 -8.19
C ASP A 155 -14.35 1.30 -9.14
N VAL A 156 -15.14 0.26 -9.40
CA VAL A 156 -16.40 0.38 -10.16
C VAL A 156 -17.45 1.08 -9.31
N ASP A 157 -18.16 2.01 -9.95
CA ASP A 157 -19.26 2.77 -9.37
C ASP A 157 -20.34 2.81 -10.46
N PRO A 158 -21.48 2.12 -10.29
CA PRO A 158 -21.97 1.37 -9.12
C PRO A 158 -21.29 0.00 -8.88
N ILE A 159 -21.17 -0.44 -7.62
CA ILE A 159 -20.42 -1.66 -7.23
C ILE A 159 -21.18 -2.95 -7.60
N GLU A 160 -22.51 -2.89 -7.60
CA GLU A 160 -23.46 -3.99 -7.85
C GLU A 160 -23.16 -4.72 -9.16
N LEU A 161 -22.65 -3.98 -10.14
CA LEU A 161 -22.23 -4.51 -11.44
C LEU A 161 -21.15 -5.60 -11.34
N VAL A 162 -20.28 -5.54 -10.33
CA VAL A 162 -19.14 -6.47 -10.22
C VAL A 162 -19.19 -7.37 -9.01
N VAL A 163 -20.08 -7.13 -8.03
CA VAL A 163 -20.15 -7.92 -6.77
C VAL A 163 -20.31 -9.42 -7.03
N PHE A 164 -21.08 -9.81 -8.04
CA PHE A 164 -21.36 -11.22 -8.32
C PHE A 164 -20.25 -11.92 -9.13
N LEU A 165 -19.34 -11.18 -9.76
CA LEU A 165 -18.34 -11.76 -10.68
C LEU A 165 -17.36 -12.73 -10.01
N PRO A 166 -16.77 -12.44 -8.83
CA PRO A 166 -15.88 -13.40 -8.16
C PRO A 166 -16.59 -14.72 -7.84
N ALA A 167 -17.86 -14.66 -7.43
CA ALA A 167 -18.67 -15.84 -7.15
C ALA A 167 -18.97 -16.64 -8.41
N LEU A 168 -19.30 -15.96 -9.51
CA LEU A 168 -19.55 -16.57 -10.82
C LEU A 168 -18.28 -17.25 -11.35
N CYS A 169 -17.14 -16.56 -11.32
CA CYS A 169 -15.84 -17.12 -11.73
C CYS A 169 -15.47 -18.36 -10.92
N LYS A 170 -15.68 -18.35 -9.59
CA LYS A 170 -15.43 -19.52 -8.73
C LYS A 170 -16.35 -20.69 -9.08
N LYS A 171 -17.65 -20.46 -9.28
CA LYS A 171 -18.62 -21.49 -9.64
C LYS A 171 -18.29 -22.14 -10.99
N MET A 172 -17.84 -21.34 -11.96
CA MET A 172 -17.51 -21.82 -13.30
C MET A 172 -16.08 -22.36 -13.44
N GLY A 173 -15.24 -22.21 -12.40
CA GLY A 173 -13.86 -22.68 -12.40
C GLY A 173 -12.88 -21.78 -13.17
N VAL A 174 -13.27 -20.54 -13.46
CA VAL A 174 -12.45 -19.57 -14.20
C VAL A 174 -11.61 -18.75 -13.22
N PRO A 175 -10.28 -18.63 -13.40
CA PRO A 175 -9.45 -17.81 -12.53
C PRO A 175 -9.76 -16.32 -12.73
N TYR A 176 -9.80 -15.57 -11.64
CA TYR A 176 -10.05 -14.14 -11.65
C TYR A 176 -9.01 -13.40 -10.80
N ALA A 177 -8.74 -12.14 -11.15
CA ALA A 177 -7.92 -11.24 -10.35
C ALA A 177 -8.60 -9.88 -10.20
N ILE A 178 -8.39 -9.26 -9.03
CA ILE A 178 -8.88 -7.91 -8.75
C ILE A 178 -7.73 -6.92 -8.98
N VAL A 179 -7.90 -5.96 -9.88
CA VAL A 179 -6.87 -5.01 -10.31
C VAL A 179 -7.20 -3.59 -9.83
N LYS A 180 -6.17 -2.80 -9.49
CA LYS A 180 -6.36 -1.38 -9.15
C LYS A 180 -6.62 -0.53 -10.39
N GLY A 181 -7.78 0.14 -10.41
CA GLY A 181 -8.11 1.21 -11.34
C GLY A 181 -8.77 0.76 -12.65
N LYS A 182 -10.08 1.01 -12.78
CA LYS A 182 -10.90 0.81 -13.99
C LYS A 182 -10.44 1.66 -15.16
N ALA A 183 -9.82 2.80 -14.88
CA ALA A 183 -9.22 3.65 -15.90
C ALA A 183 -8.04 2.94 -16.60
N ARG A 184 -7.22 2.19 -15.86
CA ARG A 184 -6.08 1.45 -16.43
C ARG A 184 -6.54 0.29 -17.33
N LEU A 185 -7.65 -0.37 -16.97
CA LEU A 185 -8.27 -1.35 -17.87
C LEU A 185 -8.92 -0.67 -19.09
N GLY A 186 -9.49 0.52 -18.89
CA GLY A 186 -10.06 1.35 -19.96
C GLY A 186 -9.02 1.75 -21.01
N THR A 187 -7.83 2.18 -20.59
CA THR A 187 -6.77 2.58 -21.54
C THR A 187 -6.41 1.44 -22.48
N VAL A 188 -6.30 0.20 -21.98
CA VAL A 188 -6.00 -1.00 -22.81
C VAL A 188 -6.99 -1.14 -23.96
N VAL A 189 -8.28 -0.91 -23.73
CA VAL A 189 -9.36 -1.08 -24.72
C VAL A 189 -9.78 0.22 -25.43
N HIS A 190 -8.99 1.28 -25.33
CA HIS A 190 -9.28 2.59 -25.92
C HIS A 190 -10.60 3.22 -25.43
N LYS A 191 -10.92 3.04 -24.14
CA LYS A 191 -12.07 3.65 -23.45
C LYS A 191 -11.61 4.43 -22.22
N LYS A 192 -12.44 5.35 -21.73
CA LYS A 192 -12.16 6.08 -20.47
C LYS A 192 -12.09 5.12 -19.27
N THR A 193 -12.96 4.12 -19.27
CA THR A 193 -13.08 3.11 -18.20
C THR A 193 -13.54 1.78 -18.78
N ALA A 194 -13.09 0.67 -18.19
CA ALA A 194 -13.62 -0.66 -18.47
C ALA A 194 -14.02 -1.34 -17.16
N ALA A 195 -15.21 -1.98 -17.15
CA ALA A 195 -15.75 -2.65 -15.96
C ALA A 195 -15.17 -4.05 -15.74
N VAL A 196 -14.85 -4.78 -16.80
CA VAL A 196 -14.24 -6.13 -16.75
C VAL A 196 -13.47 -6.35 -18.04
N LEU A 197 -12.33 -7.05 -17.96
CA LEU A 197 -11.61 -7.60 -19.12
C LEU A 197 -11.45 -9.11 -18.96
N ALA A 198 -11.47 -9.84 -20.08
CA ALA A 198 -11.23 -11.28 -20.09
C ALA A 198 -10.28 -11.68 -21.22
N PHE A 199 -9.35 -12.57 -20.90
CA PHE A 199 -8.60 -13.35 -21.89
C PHE A 199 -9.44 -14.56 -22.29
N THR A 200 -9.60 -14.80 -23.60
CA THR A 200 -10.19 -16.04 -24.12
C THR A 200 -9.10 -16.95 -24.65
N GLU A 201 -8.56 -16.61 -25.81
CA GLU A 201 -7.51 -17.33 -26.50
C GLU A 201 -6.31 -16.40 -26.67
N VAL A 202 -5.11 -16.98 -26.55
CA VAL A 202 -3.82 -16.30 -26.61
C VAL A 202 -2.95 -17.04 -27.63
N ARG A 203 -2.06 -16.33 -28.33
CA ARG A 203 -1.11 -16.93 -29.29
C ARG A 203 -0.24 -17.96 -28.58
N SER A 204 0.25 -18.95 -29.31
CA SER A 204 1.08 -20.03 -28.78
C SER A 204 2.30 -19.53 -28.00
N GLU A 205 2.94 -18.47 -28.50
CA GLU A 205 4.12 -17.83 -27.90
C GLU A 205 3.88 -17.34 -26.46
N ASP A 206 2.71 -16.76 -26.19
CA ASP A 206 2.39 -16.15 -24.89
C ASP A 206 1.63 -17.11 -23.96
N LYS A 207 1.34 -18.35 -24.37
CA LYS A 207 0.61 -19.32 -23.53
C LYS A 207 1.37 -19.66 -22.25
N ALA A 208 2.70 -19.76 -22.31
CA ALA A 208 3.53 -20.01 -21.14
C ALA A 208 3.49 -18.84 -20.15
N GLU A 209 3.61 -17.60 -20.65
CA GLU A 209 3.47 -16.38 -19.84
C GLU A 209 2.09 -16.33 -19.15
N LEU A 210 1.02 -16.60 -19.91
CA LEU A 210 -0.33 -16.61 -19.34
C LEU A 210 -0.51 -17.72 -18.29
N ALA A 211 0.03 -18.92 -18.51
CA ALA A 211 -0.08 -20.04 -17.57
C ALA A 211 0.58 -19.72 -16.22
N THR A 212 1.77 -19.11 -16.25
CA THR A 212 2.46 -18.69 -15.01
C THR A 212 1.65 -17.63 -14.24
N LEU A 213 1.09 -16.65 -14.95
CA LEU A 213 0.20 -15.64 -14.36
C LEU A 213 -1.06 -16.26 -13.75
N ILE A 214 -1.70 -17.21 -14.45
CA ILE A 214 -2.89 -17.90 -13.97
C ILE A 214 -2.58 -18.67 -12.68
N THR A 215 -1.46 -19.38 -12.61
CA THR A 215 -1.07 -20.13 -11.41
C THR A 215 -0.86 -19.20 -10.22
N ALA A 216 -0.13 -18.08 -10.41
CA ALA A 216 0.05 -17.08 -9.38
C ALA A 216 -1.29 -16.49 -8.90
N ILE A 217 -2.18 -16.12 -9.84
CA ILE A 217 -3.49 -15.54 -9.54
C ILE A 217 -4.40 -16.54 -8.81
N LYS A 218 -4.42 -17.81 -9.20
CA LYS A 218 -5.24 -18.86 -8.55
C LYS A 218 -4.94 -18.96 -7.06
N SER A 219 -3.65 -19.00 -6.70
CA SER A 219 -3.20 -19.04 -5.31
C SER A 219 -3.60 -17.80 -4.50
N GLY A 220 -3.77 -16.66 -5.16
CA GLY A 220 -4.15 -15.39 -4.54
C GLY A 220 -5.65 -15.22 -4.34
N TYR A 221 -6.47 -15.76 -5.25
CA TYR A 221 -7.89 -15.43 -5.35
C TYR A 221 -8.81 -16.65 -5.31
N THR A 222 -8.62 -17.59 -6.24
CA THR A 222 -9.54 -18.73 -6.39
C THR A 222 -9.45 -19.68 -5.20
N ASP A 223 -8.25 -19.93 -4.69
CA ASP A 223 -8.01 -20.87 -3.60
C ASP A 223 -8.40 -20.25 -2.24
N LYS A 224 -8.16 -18.94 -2.09
CA LYS A 224 -8.50 -18.15 -0.88
C LYS A 224 -9.94 -17.64 -0.87
N TYR A 225 -10.78 -18.06 -1.81
CA TYR A 225 -12.14 -17.56 -1.92
C TYR A 225 -12.98 -17.80 -0.66
N GLU A 226 -12.86 -18.97 -0.03
CA GLU A 226 -13.59 -19.29 1.20
C GLU A 226 -13.15 -18.44 2.40
N GLU A 227 -11.86 -18.11 2.47
CA GLU A 227 -11.34 -17.19 3.49
C GLU A 227 -11.87 -15.77 3.24
N ALA A 228 -11.82 -15.29 1.99
CA ALA A 228 -12.33 -13.99 1.60
C ALA A 228 -13.85 -13.84 1.87
N LYS A 229 -14.62 -14.91 1.68
CA LYS A 229 -16.06 -14.96 1.96
C LYS A 229 -16.39 -14.83 3.45
N ARG A 230 -15.48 -15.24 4.34
CA ARG A 230 -15.64 -15.14 5.81
C ARG A 230 -15.05 -13.86 6.38
N HIS A 231 -14.16 -13.20 5.65
CA HIS A 231 -13.44 -12.01 6.13
C HIS A 231 -14.29 -10.74 6.01
N TRP A 232 -14.74 -10.23 7.14
CA TRP A 232 -15.38 -8.92 7.22
C TRP A 232 -14.33 -7.81 7.15
N GLY A 233 -14.60 -6.80 6.32
CA GLY A 233 -13.73 -5.63 6.20
C GLY A 233 -14.15 -4.48 7.12
N GLY A 234 -13.34 -3.42 7.13
CA GLY A 234 -13.64 -2.18 7.85
C GLY A 234 -13.44 -2.30 9.37
N GLY A 235 -14.20 -1.53 10.14
CA GLY A 235 -14.04 -1.47 11.60
C GLY A 235 -12.72 -0.82 12.08
N ILE A 236 -12.02 -0.11 11.20
CA ILE A 236 -10.75 0.53 11.53
C ILE A 236 -11.08 1.80 12.33
N MET A 237 -10.47 2.00 13.50
CA MET A 237 -10.66 3.23 14.28
C MET A 237 -9.80 4.40 13.78
N GLY A 238 -10.14 5.63 14.16
CA GLY A 238 -9.37 6.81 13.77
C GLY A 238 -8.02 6.89 14.48
N ALA A 239 -7.03 7.53 13.86
CA ALA A 239 -5.68 7.63 14.40
C ALA A 239 -5.66 8.25 15.82
N LYS A 240 -6.50 9.27 16.08
CA LYS A 240 -6.65 9.86 17.42
C LYS A 240 -7.20 8.85 18.44
N ALA A 241 -8.22 8.08 18.07
CA ALA A 241 -8.81 7.06 18.93
C ALA A 241 -7.83 5.91 19.19
N GLN A 242 -7.13 5.44 18.14
CA GLN A 242 -6.08 4.41 18.27
C GLN A 242 -4.93 4.89 19.15
N ALA A 243 -4.49 6.14 19.02
CA ALA A 243 -3.47 6.73 19.88
C ALA A 243 -3.93 6.83 21.34
N SER A 244 -5.18 7.25 21.58
CA SER A 244 -5.77 7.31 22.92
C SER A 244 -5.84 5.94 23.58
N ILE A 245 -6.32 4.92 22.86
CA ILE A 245 -6.39 3.53 23.32
C ILE A 245 -4.98 2.98 23.56
N GLY A 246 -4.05 3.23 22.63
CA GLY A 246 -2.66 2.80 22.75
C GLY A 246 -1.98 3.40 23.98
N MET A 247 -2.17 4.70 24.23
CA MET A 247 -1.64 5.39 25.40
C MET A 247 -2.24 4.83 26.70
N LEU A 248 -3.56 4.61 26.73
CA LEU A 248 -4.25 4.03 27.88
C LEU A 248 -3.78 2.59 28.18
N LEU A 249 -3.64 1.75 27.15
CA LEU A 249 -3.16 0.38 27.28
C LEU A 249 -1.69 0.32 27.72
N LEU A 250 -0.84 1.23 27.21
CA LEU A 250 0.55 1.31 27.62
C LEU A 250 0.65 1.73 29.09
N ARG A 251 -0.10 2.77 29.48
CA ARG A 251 -0.12 3.29 30.85
C ARG A 251 -0.60 2.25 31.86
N SER A 252 -1.70 1.53 31.55
CA SER A 252 -2.26 0.49 32.42
C SER A 252 -1.41 -0.78 32.47
N ARG A 253 -0.80 -1.20 31.35
CA ARG A 253 0.15 -2.33 31.37
C ARG A 253 1.44 -1.99 32.12
N LEU A 254 2.00 -0.79 31.94
CA LEU A 254 3.19 -0.36 32.68
C LEU A 254 2.90 -0.23 34.18
N SER A 255 1.75 0.31 34.58
CA SER A 255 1.39 0.40 36.00
C SER A 255 1.16 -0.98 36.61
N ASN A 256 0.48 -1.90 35.91
CA ASN A 256 0.24 -3.25 36.42
C ASN A 256 1.53 -4.08 36.47
N LEU A 257 2.42 -3.95 35.48
CA LEU A 257 3.72 -4.63 35.49
C LEU A 257 4.62 -4.08 36.61
N CYS A 258 4.61 -2.76 36.84
CA CYS A 258 5.36 -2.12 37.90
C CYS A 258 4.85 -2.56 39.29
N MET A 259 3.53 -2.59 39.50
CA MET A 259 2.94 -3.11 40.74
C MET A 259 3.23 -4.61 40.94
N LEU A 260 3.17 -5.42 39.89
CA LEU A 260 3.49 -6.85 39.97
C LEU A 260 4.96 -7.08 40.35
N MET A 261 5.89 -6.28 39.78
CA MET A 261 7.30 -6.35 40.15
C MET A 261 7.53 -5.81 41.58
N GLU A 262 6.85 -4.76 42.03
CA GLU A 262 6.92 -4.29 43.42
C GLU A 262 6.36 -5.31 44.43
N TRP A 263 5.33 -6.06 44.06
CA TRP A 263 4.75 -7.10 44.91
C TRP A 263 5.67 -8.32 45.06
N GLU A 264 6.46 -8.63 44.03
CA GLU A 264 7.46 -9.71 44.06
C GLU A 264 8.75 -9.33 44.82
N ILE A 265 8.90 -8.04 45.19
CA ILE A 265 10.06 -7.46 45.92
C ILE A 265 9.70 -7.06 47.36
N GLN A 266 8.46 -7.25 47.82
CA GLN A 266 8.15 -7.11 49.25
C GLN A 266 8.61 -8.36 50.02
N PRO A 267 9.53 -8.20 51.00
CA PRO A 267 10.22 -9.34 51.59
C PRO A 267 9.29 -10.16 52.48
N ARG A 268 9.38 -11.47 52.27
CA ARG A 268 9.09 -12.53 53.24
C ARG A 268 10.00 -12.37 54.48
N SER A 269 9.86 -11.28 55.23
CA SER A 269 10.65 -11.02 56.45
C SER A 269 9.74 -10.80 57.65
N ARG A 270 9.12 -11.89 58.12
CA ARG A 270 8.74 -12.07 59.53
C ARG A 270 9.41 -13.33 60.06
N ARG A 271 10.69 -13.23 60.45
CA ARG A 271 11.25 -13.84 61.66
C ARG A 271 12.74 -13.50 61.83
N LEU A 272 13.05 -13.07 63.06
CA LEU A 272 14.34 -13.13 63.77
C LEU A 272 15.38 -12.00 63.56
N SER A 273 15.40 -11.13 64.59
CA SER A 273 16.53 -10.59 65.38
C SER A 273 17.94 -10.42 64.76
N THR A 274 18.46 -9.20 64.97
CA THR A 274 19.80 -8.59 64.78
C THR A 274 21.05 -9.35 65.32
N PRO A 275 22.31 -8.89 65.13
CA PRO A 275 22.88 -7.86 64.22
C PRO A 275 24.22 -8.25 63.49
N ARG A 276 24.64 -7.36 62.57
CA ARG A 276 26.05 -7.01 62.18
C ARG A 276 26.80 -7.88 61.14
N SER A 277 26.91 -7.37 59.91
CA SER A 277 28.17 -6.90 59.28
C SER A 277 28.07 -6.85 57.73
N ARG A 278 29.01 -6.11 57.13
CA ARG A 278 29.05 -5.55 55.77
C ARG A 278 28.90 -6.56 54.61
N SER A 279 28.04 -6.25 53.63
CA SER A 279 28.28 -6.47 52.18
C SER A 279 27.12 -5.95 51.31
N LYS A 280 26.92 -4.62 51.27
CA LYS A 280 26.03 -3.98 50.28
C LYS A 280 26.77 -3.80 48.95
N GLN A 281 26.89 -4.86 48.15
CA GLN A 281 27.32 -4.71 46.74
C GLN A 281 26.88 -5.84 45.78
N SER A 282 26.43 -7.01 46.26
CA SER A 282 26.03 -8.11 45.35
C SER A 282 24.56 -8.10 44.89
N SER A 283 23.68 -7.35 45.55
CA SER A 283 22.23 -7.42 45.29
C SER A 283 21.77 -6.54 44.11
N PHE A 284 22.52 -5.49 43.76
CA PHE A 284 22.16 -4.55 42.69
C PHE A 284 22.49 -5.09 41.28
N LEU A 285 23.58 -5.85 41.15
CA LEU A 285 23.98 -6.48 39.89
C LEU A 285 23.08 -7.66 39.51
N SER A 286 22.65 -8.48 40.48
CA SER A 286 21.67 -9.55 40.22
C SER A 286 20.30 -8.99 39.78
N PHE A 287 19.91 -7.83 40.30
CA PHE A 287 18.66 -7.18 39.94
C PHE A 287 18.72 -6.57 38.53
N LEU A 288 19.83 -5.93 38.14
CA LEU A 288 20.05 -5.44 36.77
C LEU A 288 20.14 -6.58 35.74
N PHE A 289 20.68 -7.73 36.13
CA PHE A 289 20.81 -8.90 35.24
C PHE A 289 19.46 -9.59 35.00
N LEU A 290 18.60 -9.65 36.02
CA LEU A 290 17.24 -10.20 35.89
C LEU A 290 16.34 -9.29 35.05
N VAL A 291 16.42 -7.97 35.27
CA VAL A 291 15.70 -6.96 34.47
C VAL A 291 16.16 -6.98 33.01
N SER A 292 17.46 -7.11 32.74
CA SER A 292 17.98 -7.26 31.36
C SER A 292 17.54 -8.55 30.67
N ARG A 293 17.46 -9.67 31.40
CA ARG A 293 16.93 -10.94 30.85
C ARG A 293 15.41 -10.89 30.60
N PHE A 294 14.66 -10.17 31.42
CA PHE A 294 13.21 -10.03 31.25
C PHE A 294 12.86 -9.09 30.08
N LEU A 295 13.57 -7.96 29.94
CA LEU A 295 13.47 -7.07 28.78
C LEU A 295 13.93 -7.76 27.47
N GLY A 296 14.97 -8.58 27.53
CA GLY A 296 15.45 -9.35 26.37
C GLY A 296 14.48 -10.45 25.90
N ARG A 297 13.66 -11.01 26.80
CA ARG A 297 12.63 -12.00 26.45
C ARG A 297 11.36 -11.37 25.87
N TRP A 298 11.04 -10.14 26.27
CA TRP A 298 9.94 -9.35 25.72
C TRP A 298 10.24 -8.75 24.34
N ALA A 299 11.51 -8.41 24.06
CA ALA A 299 11.93 -7.91 22.74
C ALA A 299 11.81 -8.95 21.60
N LYS A 300 11.61 -10.25 21.91
CA LYS A 300 11.52 -11.35 20.92
C LYS A 300 10.09 -11.84 20.63
N LYS A 301 9.05 -11.30 21.27
CA LYS A 301 7.65 -11.67 21.00
C LYS A 301 6.78 -10.43 20.82
N GLY A 302 6.73 -9.89 19.60
CA GLY A 302 5.66 -8.99 19.18
C GLY A 302 6.07 -7.90 18.16
N PRO A 303 5.27 -7.66 17.11
CA PRO A 303 5.64 -6.83 15.95
C PRO A 303 5.41 -5.33 16.23
N VAL A 304 6.14 -4.76 17.18
CA VAL A 304 6.00 -3.33 17.52
C VAL A 304 7.30 -2.54 17.28
N LEU A 305 8.43 -3.22 17.01
CA LEU A 305 9.72 -2.56 16.72
C LEU A 305 9.97 -2.22 15.23
N ALA A 306 9.05 -2.55 14.32
CA ALA A 306 9.23 -2.24 12.89
C ALA A 306 8.88 -0.78 12.52
N PHE A 307 8.21 -0.02 13.40
CA PHE A 307 7.67 1.30 13.06
C PHE A 307 8.60 2.50 13.40
N LEU A 308 9.76 2.25 14.03
CA LEU A 308 10.73 3.30 14.38
C LEU A 308 12.03 3.24 13.56
N ARG A 309 12.08 2.42 12.51
CA ARG A 309 13.24 2.31 11.59
C ARG A 309 12.97 2.81 10.17
N THR A 310 11.83 3.46 9.93
CA THR A 310 11.45 4.08 8.64
C THR A 310 10.78 5.45 8.82
N LEU A 311 11.40 6.29 9.65
CA LEU A 311 11.30 7.74 9.57
C LEU A 311 12.72 8.32 9.48
#